data_AF-A0A0F8X5E6-F1
#
_entry.id   AF-A0A0F8X5E6-F1
#
_cell.length_a   1.000
_cell.length_b   1.000
_cell.length_c   1.000
_cell.angle_alpha   90.00
_cell.angle_beta   90.00
_cell.angle_gamma   90.00
#
_symmetry.space_group_name_H-M   'P 1'
#
loop_
_entity.id
_entity.type
_entity.pdbx_description
1 polymer ?
#
loop_
_entity_poly.entity_id
_entity_poly.type
_entity_poly.pdbx_seq_one_letter_code
_entity_poly.pdbx_strand_id
1 'polypeptide(L)' 'MRIADKIARLVNDSFSDKLKEAILEKFGMAIETSYNFLSGYHRTTRVDGKDFTQEEMDFLRAYEDGYVAAMKIVREQQ' A
#
# COMPACT_ATOMS: atom_id res chain seq x y z
N MET A 1 18.93 -15.88 -2.23
CA MET A 1 17.80 -15.04 -1.77
C MET A 1 16.89 -15.91 -0.92
N ARG A 2 16.68 -15.56 0.36
CA ARG A 2 15.84 -16.34 1.28
C ARG A 2 14.38 -16.23 0.83
N ILE A 3 13.54 -17.21 1.19
CA ILE A 3 12.11 -17.21 0.81
C ILE A 3 11.41 -15.95 1.35
N ALA A 4 11.73 -15.53 2.56
CA ALA A 4 11.20 -14.31 3.16
C ALA A 4 11.48 -13.05 2.31
N ASP A 5 12.70 -12.89 1.77
CA ASP A 5 13.04 -11.76 0.91
C ASP A 5 12.20 -11.74 -0.38
N LYS A 6 11.90 -12.93 -0.92
CA LYS A 6 11.04 -13.06 -2.11
C LYS A 6 9.60 -12.63 -1.81
N ILE A 7 9.07 -13.04 -0.66
CA ILE A 7 7.69 -12.70 -0.26
C ILE A 7 7.58 -11.21 0.04
N ALA A 8 8.55 -10.64 0.79
CA ALA A 8 8.60 -9.20 1.07
C ALA A 8 8.59 -8.38 -0.23
N ARG A 9 9.39 -8.80 -1.22
CA ARG A 9 9.41 -8.14 -2.53
C ARG A 9 8.06 -8.25 -3.26
N LEU A 10 7.43 -9.43 -3.27
CA LEU A 10 6.12 -9.61 -3.92
C LEU A 10 5.05 -8.73 -3.26
N VAL A 11 5.06 -8.60 -1.94
CA VAL A 11 4.14 -7.73 -1.20
C VAL A 11 4.37 -6.26 -1.57
N ASN A 12 5.62 -5.80 -1.62
CA ASN A 12 5.95 -4.43 -2.02
C ASN A 12 5.55 -4.16 -3.48
N ASP A 13 5.94 -5.04 -4.40
CA ASP A 13 5.75 -4.86 -5.84
C ASP A 13 4.25 -4.85 -6.20
N SER A 14 3.42 -5.60 -5.45
CA SER A 14 1.97 -5.66 -5.69
C SER A 14 1.13 -4.61 -4.94
N PHE A 15 1.68 -3.99 -3.88
CA PHE A 15 0.92 -3.08 -3.01
C PHE A 15 0.29 -1.93 -3.80
N SER A 16 1.08 -1.22 -4.61
CA SER A 16 0.62 -0.05 -5.35
C SER A 16 -0.50 -0.40 -6.33
N ASP A 17 -0.31 -1.45 -7.13
CA ASP A 17 -1.29 -1.87 -8.14
C ASP A 17 -2.60 -2.32 -7.49
N LYS A 18 -2.50 -3.09 -6.41
CA LYS A 18 -3.68 -3.59 -5.69
C LYS A 18 -4.42 -2.50 -4.92
N LEU A 19 -3.71 -1.52 -4.37
CA LEU A 19 -4.34 -0.36 -3.76
C LEU A 19 -5.07 0.50 -4.82
N LYS A 20 -4.44 0.70 -5.98
CA LYS A 20 -5.03 1.44 -7.10
C LYS A 20 -6.31 0.79 -7.62
N GLU A 21 -6.30 -0.53 -7.82
CA GLU A 21 -7.50 -1.30 -8.19
C GLU A 21 -8.62 -1.12 -7.15
N ALA A 22 -8.30 -1.30 -5.87
CA ALA A 22 -9.28 -1.24 -4.79
C ALA A 22 -9.91 0.16 -4.59
N ILE A 23 -9.10 1.22 -4.69
CA ILE A 23 -9.60 2.61 -4.61
C ILE A 23 -10.47 2.97 -5.83
N LEU A 24 -10.06 2.53 -7.02
CA LEU A 24 -10.85 2.77 -8.23
C LEU A 24 -12.21 2.08 -8.13
N GLU A 25 -12.24 0.83 -7.66
CA GLU A 25 -13.47 0.06 -7.49
C GLU A 25 -14.39 0.69 -6.43
N LYS A 26 -13.84 1.10 -5.27
CA LYS A 26 -14.65 1.60 -4.15
C LYS A 26 -15.12 3.05 -4.32
N PHE A 27 -14.25 3.91 -4.82
CA PHE A 27 -14.48 5.37 -4.83
C PHE A 27 -14.51 5.98 -6.24
N GLY A 28 -14.29 5.19 -7.30
CA GLY A 28 -14.23 5.71 -8.67
C GLY A 28 -13.07 6.67 -8.90
N MET A 29 -11.99 6.54 -8.12
CA MET A 29 -10.91 7.50 -8.03
C MET A 29 -9.59 6.95 -8.56
N ALA A 30 -8.81 7.79 -9.23
CA ALA A 30 -7.43 7.47 -9.61
C ALA A 30 -6.43 8.01 -8.57
N ILE A 31 -5.49 7.14 -8.19
CA ILE A 31 -4.39 7.46 -7.27
C ILE A 31 -3.05 7.04 -7.86
N GLU A 32 -2.00 7.64 -7.32
CA GLU A 32 -0.61 7.21 -7.49
C GLU A 32 -0.03 6.86 -6.12
N THR A 33 0.69 5.75 -6.06
CA THR A 33 1.36 5.28 -4.84
C THR A 33 2.83 5.05 -5.14
N SER A 34 3.70 5.56 -4.26
CA SER A 34 5.14 5.36 -4.35
C SER A 34 5.68 4.88 -3.01
N TYR A 35 6.57 3.89 -3.04
CA TYR A 35 7.28 3.48 -1.85
C TYR A 35 8.40 4.47 -1.54
N ASN A 36 8.36 5.08 -0.35
CA ASN A 36 9.44 5.92 0.12
C ASN A 36 10.38 5.09 1.00
N PHE A 37 11.56 4.78 0.47
CA PHE A 37 12.57 3.99 1.18
C PHE A 37 13.08 4.67 2.47
N LEU A 38 13.15 6.01 2.51
CA LEU A 38 13.64 6.74 3.68
C LEU A 38 12.66 6.69 4.84
N SER A 39 11.36 6.81 4.56
CA SER A 39 10.33 6.70 5.61
C SER A 39 9.92 5.25 5.87
N GLY A 40 10.15 4.35 4.91
CA GLY A 40 9.69 2.96 4.97
C GLY A 40 8.18 2.80 4.71
N TYR A 41 7.51 3.86 4.26
CA TYR A 41 6.05 3.90 4.05
C TYR A 41 5.69 4.16 2.59
N HIS A 42 4.47 3.76 2.23
CA HIS A 42 3.89 4.10 0.94
C HIS A 42 3.27 5.49 1.01
N ARG A 43 3.62 6.35 0.05
CA ARG A 43 2.97 7.64 -0.11
C ARG A 43 1.97 7.54 -1.24
N THR A 44 0.71 7.80 -0.92
CA THR A 44 -0.40 7.79 -1.87
C THR A 44 -0.95 9.20 -2.06
N THR A 45 -1.19 9.60 -3.31
CA THR A 45 -1.76 10.90 -3.68
C THR A 45 -2.86 10.73 -4.72
N ARG A 46 -3.88 11.59 -4.68
CA ARG A 46 -4.92 11.63 -5.72
C ARG A 46 -4.35 12.21 -7.01
N VAL A 47 -4.70 11.60 -8.15
CA VAL A 47 -4.28 12.09 -9.48
C VAL A 47 -4.96 13.42 -9.82
N ASP A 48 -6.17 13.65 -9.30
CA ASP A 48 -6.92 14.88 -9.53
C ASP A 48 -6.44 16.07 -8.66
N GLY A 49 -5.42 15.86 -7.82
CA GLY A 49 -4.82 16.89 -6.97
C GLY A 49 -5.70 17.35 -5.81
N LYS A 50 -6.85 16.70 -5.57
CA LYS A 50 -7.70 17.00 -4.41
C LYS A 50 -7.15 16.33 -3.16
N ASP A 51 -7.60 16.82 -2.01
CA ASP A 51 -7.40 16.14 -0.73
C ASP A 51 -8.30 14.91 -0.62
N PHE A 52 -7.83 13.91 0.12
CA PHE A 52 -8.67 12.77 0.49
C PHE A 52 -9.73 13.19 1.50
N THR A 53 -10.94 12.65 1.35
CA THR A 53 -11.95 12.72 2.41
C THR A 53 -11.55 11.86 3.60
N GLN A 54 -12.21 12.03 4.75
CA GLN A 54 -11.92 11.21 5.92
C GLN A 54 -12.19 9.72 5.65
N GLU A 55 -13.25 9.38 4.92
CA GLU A 55 -13.58 7.99 4.56
C GLU A 55 -12.50 7.37 3.65
N GLU A 56 -12.03 8.13 2.65
CA GLU A 56 -10.94 7.69 1.77
C GLU A 56 -9.64 7.50 2.56
N MET A 57 -9.34 8.40 3.50
CA MET A 57 -8.18 8.28 4.39
C MET A 57 -8.27 7.06 5.30
N ASP A 58 -9.43 6.76 5.86
CA ASP A 58 -9.61 5.58 6.72
C ASP A 58 -9.49 4.29 5.92
N PHE A 59 -9.94 4.27 4.66
CA PHE A 59 -9.70 3.16 3.75
C PHE A 59 -8.21 2.97 3.44
N LEU A 60 -7.49 4.05 3.11
CA LEU A 60 -6.05 4.02 2.86
C LEU A 60 -5.27 3.46 4.07
N ARG A 61 -5.62 3.91 5.28
CA ARG A 61 -5.03 3.43 6.53
C ARG A 61 -5.24 1.93 6.74
N ALA A 62 -6.48 1.45 6.58
CA ALA A 62 -6.78 0.04 6.72
C ALA A 62 -6.00 -0.84 5.72
N TYR A 63 -5.79 -0.32 4.50
CA TYR A 63 -4.99 -1.00 3.49
C TYR A 63 -3.50 -1.05 3.87
N GLU A 64 -2.95 0.06 4.37
CA GLU A 64 -1.57 0.15 4.85
C GLU A 64 -1.33 -0.72 6.10
N ASP A 65 -2.29 -0.78 7.04
CA ASP A 65 -2.24 -1.67 8.19
C ASP A 65 -2.15 -3.15 7.77
N GLY A 66 -2.91 -3.54 6.75
CA GLY A 66 -2.83 -4.88 6.16
C GLY A 66 -1.46 -5.21 5.58
N TYR A 67 -0.82 -4.23 4.91
CA TYR A 67 0.55 -4.36 4.43
C TYR A 67 1.56 -4.51 5.56
N VAL A 68 1.46 -3.68 6.60
CA VAL A 68 2.34 -3.76 7.78
C VAL A 68 2.21 -5.13 8.46
N ALA A 69 0.98 -5.63 8.60
CA ALA A 69 0.72 -6.97 9.16
C ALA A 69 1.34 -8.07 8.29
N ALA A 70 1.20 -8.01 6.97
CA ALA A 70 1.81 -8.96 6.05
C ALA A 70 3.34 -8.94 6.15
N MET A 71 3.95 -7.75 6.18
CA MET A 71 5.41 -7.59 6.30
C MET A 71 5.93 -8.07 7.66
N LYS A 72 5.15 -7.93 8.73
CA LYS A 72 5.49 -8.49 10.05
C LYS A 72 5.54 -10.02 10.00
N ILE A 73 4.55 -10.67 9.40
CA ILE A 73 4.53 -12.14 9.23
C ILE A 73 5.76 -12.61 8.44
N VAL A 74 6.11 -11.90 7.36
CA VAL A 74 7.30 -12.24 6.54
C VAL A 74 8.59 -12.16 7.35
N ARG A 75 8.72 -11.16 8.24
CA ARG A 75 9.89 -10.99 9.12
C ARG A 75 9.96 -12.04 10.23
N GLU A 76 8.82 -12.45 10.77
CA GLU A 76 8.75 -13.49 11.83
C GLU A 76 9.09 -14.90 11.29
N GLN A 77 9.05 -15.10 9.98
CA GLN A 77 9.46 -16.34 9.30
C GLN A 77 10.93 -16.37 8.86
N GLN A 78 11.75 -15.38 9.27
CA GLN A 78 13.18 -15.28 8.92
C GLN A 78 14.11 -16.04 9.86
#